data_AF-A0A2W5Z150-F1
#
_entry.id   AF-A0A2W5Z150-F1
#
_cell.length_a   1.000
_cell.length_b   1.000
_cell.length_c   1.000
_cell.angle_alpha   90.00
_cell.angle_beta   90.00
_cell.angle_gamma   90.00
#
_symmetry.space_group_name_H-M   'P 1'
#
loop_
_entity.id
_entity.type
_entity.pdbx_description
1 polymer ?
#
loop_
_entity_poly.entity_id
_entity_poly.type
_entity_poly.pdbx_seq_one_letter_code
_entity_poly.pdbx_strand_id
1 'polypeptide(L)'
;MIRANTIIPVRGGVIIRVRRIASRRRADHRMSEQPPNVDFNPSKFSERGAVLLFAALGFVLASYLALYQSGILSGVWEPFFGSGSERVLHSSISRLFPVPDAWLGALGYVADFVTGALGGSKRWRTAPKLVLLYGAVVAAVAATALVLAILQPVVVHAGCSLCLTSAAISLVIAWLACHEVLAAWHRLYEKRKTK
;
A
#
# COMPACT_ATOMS: atom_id res chain seq x y z
N MET A 1 10.82 -53.84 8.94
CA MET A 1 10.65 -55.12 8.21
C MET A 1 9.36 -55.80 8.68
N ILE A 2 8.22 -55.55 8.02
CA ILE A 2 7.01 -56.41 8.04
C ILE A 2 6.41 -56.33 6.63
N ARG A 3 6.07 -57.50 6.07
CA ARG A 3 5.99 -57.84 4.64
C ARG A 3 4.68 -57.35 3.98
N ALA A 4 4.80 -56.62 2.87
CA ALA A 4 3.72 -56.31 1.94
C ALA A 4 3.44 -57.53 1.06
N ASN A 5 2.28 -58.16 1.21
CA ASN A 5 1.52 -58.91 0.20
C ASN A 5 0.55 -59.88 0.90
N THR A 6 -0.59 -59.38 1.38
CA THR A 6 -1.65 -60.24 1.91
C THR A 6 -2.50 -60.74 0.75
N ILE A 7 -2.31 -62.00 0.38
CA ILE A 7 -3.09 -62.73 -0.62
C ILE A 7 -4.24 -63.40 0.13
N ILE A 8 -5.50 -63.08 -0.20
CA ILE A 8 -6.68 -63.78 0.30
C ILE A 8 -7.13 -64.77 -0.78
N PRO A 9 -7.10 -66.09 -0.55
CA PRO A 9 -7.55 -67.06 -1.53
C PRO A 9 -9.09 -67.18 -1.51
N VAL A 10 -9.74 -66.88 -2.63
CA VAL A 10 -11.16 -67.20 -2.86
C VAL A 10 -11.23 -68.40 -3.80
N ARG A 11 -11.89 -69.45 -3.33
CA ARG A 11 -12.11 -70.71 -4.02
C ARG A 11 -12.98 -70.47 -5.27
N GLY A 12 -12.36 -70.57 -6.45
CA GLY A 12 -13.05 -70.46 -7.75
C GLY A 12 -12.44 -69.42 -8.68
N GLY A 13 -11.27 -69.73 -9.25
CA GLY A 13 -10.85 -69.45 -10.65
C GLY A 13 -11.06 -68.08 -11.31
N VAL A 14 -11.40 -67.01 -10.61
CA VAL A 14 -11.58 -65.68 -11.21
C VAL A 14 -10.68 -64.67 -10.50
N ILE A 15 -9.57 -64.30 -11.15
CA ILE A 15 -8.69 -63.23 -10.69
C ILE A 15 -9.32 -61.89 -11.10
N ILE A 16 -10.17 -61.32 -10.24
CA ILE A 16 -10.68 -59.96 -10.44
C ILE A 16 -9.59 -58.98 -9.99
N ARG A 17 -8.89 -58.37 -10.96
CA ARG A 17 -7.96 -57.28 -10.70
C ARG A 17 -8.77 -56.01 -10.40
N VAL A 18 -9.15 -55.82 -9.14
CA VAL A 18 -9.80 -54.58 -8.69
C VAL A 18 -8.78 -53.44 -8.75
N ARG A 19 -8.70 -52.80 -9.92
CA ARG A 19 -7.98 -51.54 -10.08
C ARG A 19 -8.83 -50.48 -9.39
N ARG A 20 -8.47 -50.09 -8.17
CA ARG A 20 -9.12 -48.99 -7.43
C ARG A 20 -8.91 -47.69 -8.22
N ILE A 21 -9.79 -47.41 -9.17
CA ILE A 21 -9.97 -46.09 -9.79
C ILE A 21 -10.83 -45.28 -8.82
N ALA A 22 -10.26 -44.89 -7.68
CA ALA A 22 -10.98 -44.08 -6.69
C ALA A 22 -10.03 -43.40 -5.70
N SER A 23 -9.18 -42.49 -6.21
CA SER A 23 -8.66 -41.39 -5.38
C SER A 23 -8.15 -40.17 -6.17
N ARG A 24 -8.39 -40.08 -7.49
CA ARG A 24 -8.17 -38.84 -8.26
C ARG A 24 -9.07 -37.66 -7.87
N ARG A 25 -10.02 -37.83 -6.94
CA ARG A 25 -10.87 -36.76 -6.36
C ARG A 25 -10.45 -36.27 -4.97
N ARG A 26 -9.23 -36.59 -4.49
CA ARG A 26 -8.66 -35.96 -3.27
C ARG A 26 -7.42 -35.11 -3.52
N ALA A 27 -7.04 -34.91 -4.78
CA ALA A 27 -6.00 -33.98 -5.18
C ALA A 27 -6.54 -32.58 -5.51
N ASP A 28 -7.85 -32.44 -5.76
CA ASP A 28 -8.45 -31.20 -6.24
C ASP A 28 -8.95 -30.26 -5.11
N HIS A 29 -9.05 -30.76 -3.88
CA HIS A 29 -9.38 -29.91 -2.72
C HIS A 29 -8.16 -29.36 -1.96
N ARG A 30 -6.95 -29.64 -2.47
CA ARG A 30 -5.68 -29.14 -1.91
C ARG A 30 -4.95 -28.22 -2.90
N MET A 31 -5.71 -27.50 -3.73
CA MET A 31 -5.16 -26.59 -4.73
C MET A 31 -5.78 -25.20 -4.56
N SER A 32 -5.38 -24.50 -3.50
CA SER A 32 -5.30 -23.02 -3.40
C SER A 32 -5.04 -22.47 -1.98
N GLU A 33 -4.55 -23.24 -1.01
CA GLU A 33 -4.28 -22.67 0.34
C GLU A 33 -2.87 -22.11 0.58
N GLN A 34 -1.87 -22.33 -0.29
CA GLN A 34 -0.66 -21.48 -0.27
C GLN A 34 0.29 -21.84 -1.42
N PRO A 35 0.82 -20.86 -2.18
CA PRO A 35 1.98 -21.11 -3.01
C PRO A 35 3.19 -21.48 -2.12
N PRO A 36 3.86 -22.61 -2.38
CA PRO A 36 5.07 -23.01 -1.68
C PRO A 36 6.27 -22.20 -2.22
N ASN A 37 7.08 -21.66 -1.31
CA ASN A 37 8.35 -20.97 -1.53
C ASN A 37 8.38 -19.45 -1.85
N VAL A 38 7.29 -18.70 -1.79
CA VAL A 38 7.47 -17.24 -1.86
C VAL A 38 8.09 -16.75 -0.55
N ASP A 39 9.40 -16.49 -0.56
CA ASP A 39 10.12 -15.61 0.37
C ASP A 39 9.63 -14.15 0.25
N PHE A 40 8.31 -13.98 0.12
CA PHE A 40 7.63 -12.72 0.11
C PHE A 40 7.40 -12.36 1.58
N ASN A 41 8.41 -11.74 2.15
CA ASN A 41 8.25 -10.96 3.36
C ASN A 41 7.79 -9.55 2.90
N PRO A 42 6.48 -9.23 2.95
CA PRO A 42 5.94 -7.91 2.56
C PRO A 42 6.40 -6.78 3.50
N SER A 43 7.26 -7.09 4.46
CA SER A 43 7.96 -6.16 5.35
C SER A 43 9.47 -6.35 5.25
N LYS A 44 10.01 -6.62 4.05
CA LYS A 44 11.46 -6.51 3.81
C LYS A 44 11.88 -5.09 4.19
N PHE A 45 12.99 -4.97 4.92
CA PHE A 45 13.57 -3.67 5.33
C PHE A 45 13.74 -2.70 4.14
N SER A 46 13.88 -3.22 2.92
CA SER A 46 13.97 -2.45 1.67
C SER A 46 12.71 -1.65 1.34
N GLU A 47 11.50 -2.21 1.50
CA GLU A 47 10.26 -1.47 1.18
C GLU A 47 9.98 -0.39 2.22
N ARG A 48 10.38 -0.63 3.47
CA ARG A 48 10.32 0.38 4.54
C ARG A 48 11.32 1.50 4.34
N GLY A 49 12.54 1.15 3.93
CA GLY A 49 13.54 2.13 3.53
C GLY A 49 13.03 3.02 2.40
N ALA A 50 12.34 2.44 1.42
CA ALA A 50 11.70 3.19 0.34
C ALA A 50 10.60 4.12 0.87
N VAL A 51 9.68 3.64 1.71
CA VAL A 51 8.62 4.50 2.31
C VAL A 51 9.25 5.65 3.12
N LEU A 52 10.25 5.37 3.96
CA LEU A 52 10.94 6.39 4.75
C LEU A 52 11.64 7.43 3.86
N LEU A 53 12.31 6.98 2.79
CA LEU A 53 12.98 7.85 1.84
C LEU A 53 11.96 8.74 1.11
N PHE A 54 10.90 8.15 0.57
CA PHE A 54 9.84 8.88 -0.13
C PHE A 54 9.11 9.85 0.80
N ALA A 55 8.82 9.45 2.04
CA ALA A 55 8.21 10.33 3.03
C ALA A 55 9.14 11.50 3.41
N ALA A 56 10.45 11.25 3.58
CA ALA A 56 11.41 12.31 3.85
C ALA A 56 11.54 13.29 2.68
N LEU A 57 11.61 12.78 1.44
CA LEU A 57 11.64 13.62 0.23
C LEU A 57 10.35 14.43 0.08
N GLY A 58 9.20 13.78 0.26
CA GLY A 58 7.89 14.45 0.25
C GLY A 58 7.81 15.53 1.32
N PHE A 59 8.29 15.27 2.53
CA PHE A 59 8.32 16.23 3.62
C PHE A 59 9.16 17.47 3.29
N VAL A 60 10.34 17.29 2.69
CA VAL A 60 11.19 18.42 2.28
C VAL A 60 10.49 19.27 1.21
N LEU A 61 9.88 18.62 0.21
CA LEU A 61 9.13 19.31 -0.85
C LEU A 61 7.92 20.06 -0.29
N ALA A 62 7.12 19.41 0.56
CA ALA A 62 5.95 20.01 1.18
C ALA A 62 6.33 21.17 2.12
N SER A 63 7.42 21.03 2.88
CA SER A 63 7.94 22.10 3.73
C SER A 63 8.40 23.30 2.90
N TYR A 64 9.09 23.06 1.79
CA TYR A 64 9.48 24.13 0.87
C TYR A 64 8.27 24.90 0.33
N LEU A 65 7.23 24.21 -0.13
CA LEU A 65 5.99 24.82 -0.59
C LEU A 65 5.23 25.52 0.55
N ALA A 66 5.26 24.98 1.77
CA ALA A 66 4.63 25.57 2.94
C ALA A 66 5.31 26.88 3.37
N LEU A 67 6.64 26.93 3.29
CA LEU A 67 7.39 28.17 3.55
C LEU A 67 7.08 29.24 2.49
N TYR A 68 6.92 28.86 1.23
CA TYR A 68 6.47 29.77 0.17
C TYR A 68 5.04 30.29 0.44
N GLN A 69 4.08 29.41 0.75
CA GLN A 69 2.71 29.83 1.08
C GLN A 69 2.62 30.70 2.34
N SER A 70 3.56 30.52 3.28
CA SER A 70 3.67 31.34 4.50
C SER A 70 4.33 32.71 4.23
N GLY A 71 4.74 33.00 2.99
CA GLY A 71 5.35 34.26 2.59
C GLY A 71 6.82 34.42 3.00
N ILE A 72 7.47 33.34 3.46
CA ILE A 72 8.90 33.36 3.84
C ILE A 72 9.78 33.35 2.60
N LEU A 73 9.37 32.64 1.54
CA LEU A 73 10.01 32.69 0.24
C LEU A 73 9.20 33.56 -0.73
N SER A 74 9.91 34.33 -1.54
CA SER A 74 9.35 35.25 -2.54
C SER A 74 9.16 34.63 -3.92
N GLY A 75 9.69 33.42 -4.16
CA GLY A 75 9.58 32.72 -5.44
C GLY A 75 9.61 31.20 -5.25
N VAL A 76 8.95 30.48 -6.16
CA VAL A 76 8.91 29.02 -6.16
C VAL A 76 9.70 28.47 -7.35
N TRP A 77 10.46 27.40 -7.12
CA TRP A 77 11.23 26.77 -8.19
C TRP A 77 10.34 25.96 -9.13
N GLU A 78 10.40 26.25 -10.44
CA GLU A 78 9.52 25.72 -11.48
C GLU A 78 10.27 25.36 -12.78
N PRO A 79 10.51 24.07 -13.06
CA PRO A 79 11.17 23.63 -14.29
C PRO A 79 10.28 23.60 -15.55
N PHE A 80 8.97 23.34 -15.43
CA PHE A 80 8.11 23.03 -16.59
C PHE A 80 7.03 24.07 -16.88
N PHE A 81 6.41 24.67 -15.86
CA PHE A 81 5.18 25.47 -16.01
C PHE A 81 5.38 26.98 -15.84
N GLY A 82 6.62 27.47 -15.78
CA GLY A 82 6.92 28.90 -15.67
C GLY A 82 6.33 29.52 -14.39
N SER A 83 5.45 30.52 -14.53
CA SER A 83 4.72 31.14 -13.41
C SER A 83 3.44 30.40 -13.01
N GLY A 84 3.23 29.18 -13.52
CA GLY A 84 2.07 28.35 -13.24
C GLY A 84 1.93 27.99 -11.76
N SER A 85 3.02 27.62 -11.08
CA SER A 85 2.97 27.24 -9.66
C SER A 85 2.56 28.37 -8.76
N GLU A 86 3.04 29.60 -8.99
CA GLU A 86 2.64 30.73 -8.16
C GLU A 86 1.12 30.97 -8.25
N ARG A 87 0.54 30.81 -9.45
CA ARG A 87 -0.92 30.87 -9.65
C ARG A 87 -1.65 29.74 -8.94
N VAL A 88 -1.14 28.52 -9.00
CA VAL A 88 -1.73 27.37 -8.31
C VAL A 88 -1.69 27.56 -6.80
N LEU A 89 -0.54 27.95 -6.25
CA LEU A 89 -0.34 28.13 -4.80
C LEU A 89 -1.11 29.32 -4.23
N HIS A 90 -1.39 30.36 -5.03
CA HIS A 90 -2.24 31.48 -4.60
C HIS A 90 -3.70 31.37 -5.04
N SER A 91 -4.09 30.28 -5.69
CA SER A 91 -5.45 30.08 -6.19
C SER A 91 -6.48 30.04 -5.07
N SER A 92 -7.72 30.42 -5.39
CA SER A 92 -8.84 30.35 -4.44
C SER A 92 -9.05 28.94 -3.88
N ILE A 93 -8.64 27.89 -4.62
CA ILE A 93 -8.69 26.49 -4.15
C ILE A 93 -7.78 26.28 -2.93
N SER A 94 -6.55 26.81 -2.97
CA SER A 94 -5.63 26.71 -1.83
C SER A 94 -6.11 27.57 -0.64
N ARG A 95 -6.86 28.64 -0.89
CA ARG A 95 -7.47 29.50 0.15
C ARG A 95 -8.80 28.99 0.70
N LEU A 96 -9.45 28.01 0.05
CA LEU A 96 -10.71 27.43 0.54
C LEU A 96 -10.52 26.63 1.83
N PHE A 97 -9.32 26.09 2.05
CA PHE A 97 -8.95 25.50 3.33
C PHE A 97 -8.36 26.57 4.26
N PRO A 98 -8.78 26.64 5.54
CA PRO A 98 -8.25 27.60 6.51
C PRO A 98 -6.76 27.37 6.83
N VAL A 99 -6.22 26.21 6.47
CA VAL A 99 -4.81 25.85 6.60
C VAL A 99 -4.22 25.69 5.19
N PRO A 100 -3.04 26.23 4.90
CA PRO A 100 -2.41 26.06 3.60
C PRO A 100 -2.20 24.57 3.28
N ASP A 101 -2.55 24.16 2.07
CA ASP A 101 -2.53 22.75 1.64
C ASP A 101 -1.13 22.12 1.72
N ALA A 102 -0.08 22.93 1.55
CA ALA A 102 1.30 22.48 1.71
C ALA A 102 1.64 22.07 3.16
N TRP A 103 1.05 22.74 4.17
CA TRP A 103 1.22 22.34 5.57
C TRP A 103 0.53 21.01 5.88
N LEU A 104 -0.66 20.79 5.30
CA LEU A 104 -1.37 19.52 5.42
C LEU A 104 -0.56 18.37 4.79
N GLY A 105 0.04 18.62 3.61
CA GLY A 105 0.95 17.67 2.97
C GLY A 105 2.18 17.36 3.82
N ALA A 106 2.81 18.39 4.41
CA ALA A 106 3.98 18.22 5.28
C ALA A 106 3.65 17.36 6.51
N LEU A 107 2.51 17.61 7.17
CA LEU A 107 2.04 16.80 8.29
C LEU A 107 1.73 15.36 7.88
N GLY A 108 1.15 15.16 6.69
CA GLY A 108 0.94 13.83 6.11
C GLY A 108 2.24 13.05 5.98
N TYR A 109 3.26 13.64 5.37
CA TYR A 109 4.56 12.98 5.22
C TYR A 109 5.29 12.73 6.55
N VAL A 110 5.15 13.62 7.54
CA VAL A 110 5.67 13.36 8.89
C VAL A 110 4.95 12.17 9.51
N ALA A 111 3.63 12.09 9.38
CA ALA A 111 2.87 10.95 9.87
C ALA A 111 3.32 9.65 9.20
N ASP A 112 3.52 9.65 7.87
CA ASP A 112 4.03 8.50 7.12
C ASP A 112 5.45 8.11 7.56
N PHE A 113 6.33 9.08 7.76
CA PHE A 113 7.69 8.84 8.23
C PHE A 113 7.70 8.22 9.64
N VAL A 114 6.96 8.81 10.58
CA VAL A 114 6.88 8.34 11.97
C VAL A 114 6.25 6.95 12.04
N THR A 115 5.14 6.74 11.33
CA THR A 115 4.46 5.45 11.33
C THR A 115 5.25 4.37 10.60
N GLY A 116 6.01 4.73 9.55
CA GLY A 116 6.97 3.87 8.88
C GLY A 116 8.15 3.49 9.79
N ALA A 117 8.69 4.46 10.54
CA ALA A 117 9.83 4.26 11.43
C ALA A 117 9.47 3.41 12.68
N LEU A 118 8.30 3.64 13.26
CA LEU A 118 7.83 2.92 14.46
C LEU A 118 7.30 1.51 14.15
N GLY A 119 7.19 1.12 12.87
CA GLY A 119 6.64 -0.17 12.48
C GLY A 119 7.63 -1.33 12.57
N GLY A 120 7.55 -2.19 13.59
CA GLY A 120 8.31 -3.45 13.63
C GLY A 120 7.83 -4.47 12.57
N SER A 121 8.68 -5.43 12.17
CA SER A 121 8.39 -6.42 11.09
C SER A 121 7.19 -7.34 11.37
N LYS A 122 6.69 -7.35 12.61
CA LYS A 122 5.55 -8.16 13.06
C LYS A 122 4.26 -7.35 13.25
N ARG A 123 4.20 -6.05 12.89
CA ARG A 123 3.07 -5.15 13.20
C ARG A 123 1.74 -5.63 12.62
N TRP A 124 1.74 -6.21 11.43
CA TRP A 124 0.55 -6.83 10.82
C TRP A 124 0.01 -8.04 11.63
N ARG A 125 0.88 -8.73 12.39
CA ARG A 125 0.50 -9.84 13.29
C ARG A 125 0.12 -9.38 14.69
N THR A 126 0.70 -8.32 15.21
CA THR A 126 0.43 -7.86 16.59
C THR A 126 -0.73 -6.87 16.66
N ALA A 127 -0.87 -5.97 15.67
CA ALA A 127 -1.90 -4.93 15.66
C ALA A 127 -2.48 -4.69 14.25
N PRO A 128 -3.23 -5.65 13.66
CA PRO A 128 -3.78 -5.50 12.31
C PRO A 128 -4.76 -4.32 12.18
N LYS A 129 -5.48 -3.95 13.26
CA LYS A 129 -6.36 -2.77 13.26
C LYS A 129 -5.60 -1.46 13.08
N LEU A 130 -4.40 -1.33 13.66
CA LEU A 130 -3.56 -0.14 13.53
C LEU A 130 -3.03 -0.01 12.10
N VAL A 131 -2.67 -1.14 11.47
CA VAL A 131 -2.23 -1.16 10.06
C VAL A 131 -3.36 -0.73 9.13
N LEU A 132 -4.59 -1.18 9.36
CA LEU A 132 -5.76 -0.72 8.60
C LEU A 132 -6.03 0.78 8.79
N LEU A 133 -5.92 1.29 10.03
CA LEU A 133 -6.10 2.72 10.30
C LEU A 133 -5.04 3.56 9.58
N TYR A 134 -3.78 3.15 9.64
CA TYR A 134 -2.70 3.79 8.89
C TYR A 134 -2.98 3.77 7.39
N GLY A 135 -3.35 2.62 6.84
CA GLY A 135 -3.72 2.49 5.43
C GLY A 135 -4.87 3.42 5.03
N ALA A 136 -5.87 3.60 5.89
CA ALA A 136 -6.98 4.52 5.65
C ALA A 136 -6.52 5.99 5.62
N VAL A 137 -5.62 6.38 6.52
CA VAL A 137 -5.03 7.72 6.54
C VAL A 137 -4.22 7.98 5.28
N VAL A 138 -3.31 7.06 4.91
CA VAL A 138 -2.50 7.18 3.69
C VAL A 138 -3.40 7.25 2.44
N ALA A 139 -4.45 6.42 2.38
CA ALA A 139 -5.39 6.45 1.27
C ALA A 139 -6.12 7.79 1.18
N ALA A 140 -6.54 8.38 2.31
CA ALA A 140 -7.15 9.70 2.34
C ALA A 140 -6.18 10.78 1.84
N VAL A 141 -4.94 10.78 2.32
CA VAL A 141 -3.90 11.74 1.88
C VAL A 141 -3.62 11.61 0.38
N ALA A 142 -3.48 10.38 -0.12
CA ALA A 142 -3.26 10.13 -1.54
C ALA A 142 -4.45 10.55 -2.40
N ALA A 143 -5.69 10.33 -1.92
CA ALA A 143 -6.89 10.77 -2.60
C ALA A 143 -6.96 12.31 -2.67
N THR A 144 -6.67 13.01 -1.57
CA THR A 144 -6.60 14.48 -1.57
C THR A 144 -5.54 14.99 -2.55
N ALA A 145 -4.34 14.40 -2.54
CA ALA A 145 -3.28 14.78 -3.47
C ALA A 145 -3.68 14.57 -4.95
N LEU A 146 -4.37 13.47 -5.25
CA LEU A 146 -4.89 13.19 -6.59
C LEU A 146 -5.97 14.20 -7.01
N VAL A 147 -6.89 14.54 -6.12
CA VAL A 147 -7.93 15.56 -6.38
C VAL A 147 -7.29 16.91 -6.69
N LEU A 148 -6.32 17.35 -5.88
CA LEU A 148 -5.62 18.61 -6.11
C LEU A 148 -4.84 18.60 -7.44
N ALA A 149 -4.19 17.48 -7.78
CA ALA A 149 -3.51 17.33 -9.07
C ALA A 149 -4.45 17.43 -10.27
N ILE A 150 -5.70 16.95 -10.16
CA ILE A 150 -6.72 17.07 -11.21
C ILE A 150 -7.31 18.49 -11.27
N LEU A 151 -7.48 19.16 -10.12
CA LEU A 151 -8.04 20.51 -10.09
C LEU A 151 -7.12 21.57 -10.73
N GLN A 152 -5.81 21.35 -10.71
CA GLN A 152 -4.81 22.23 -11.34
C GLN A 152 -5.12 22.54 -12.83
N PRO A 153 -5.20 21.55 -13.75
CA PRO A 153 -5.50 21.80 -15.15
C PRO A 153 -6.97 22.19 -15.39
N VAL A 154 -7.90 21.68 -14.59
CA VAL A 154 -9.35 21.86 -14.81
C VAL A 154 -9.83 23.23 -14.36
N VAL A 155 -9.37 23.71 -13.21
CA VAL A 155 -9.90 24.94 -12.58
C VAL A 155 -8.92 26.09 -12.66
N VAL A 156 -7.63 25.85 -12.42
CA VAL A 156 -6.61 26.92 -12.42
C VAL A 156 -6.02 27.15 -13.80
N HIS A 157 -6.17 26.17 -14.71
CA HIS A 157 -5.54 26.17 -16.05
C HIS A 157 -4.02 26.41 -15.98
N ALA A 158 -3.39 25.92 -14.91
CA ALA A 158 -1.96 26.02 -14.64
C ALA A 158 -1.48 24.73 -13.96
N GLY A 159 -0.20 24.39 -14.15
CA GLY A 159 0.42 23.23 -13.52
C GLY A 159 1.41 23.66 -12.44
N CYS A 160 1.59 22.79 -11.43
CA CYS A 160 2.67 22.93 -10.45
C CYS A 160 3.51 21.66 -10.44
N SER A 161 4.74 21.77 -10.94
CA SER A 161 5.65 20.62 -11.12
C SER A 161 6.02 19.95 -9.78
N LEU A 162 6.28 20.76 -8.75
CA LEU A 162 6.57 20.29 -7.39
C LEU A 162 5.36 19.62 -6.73
N CYS A 163 4.16 20.17 -6.94
CA CYS A 163 2.91 19.61 -6.42
C CYS A 163 2.58 18.27 -7.08
N LEU A 164 2.78 18.16 -8.40
CA LEU A 164 2.63 16.91 -9.15
C LEU A 164 3.62 15.85 -8.68
N THR A 165 4.87 16.27 -8.40
CA THR A 165 5.90 15.37 -7.85
C THR A 165 5.52 14.89 -6.45
N SER A 166 5.05 15.78 -5.58
CA SER A 166 4.51 15.41 -4.26
C SER A 166 3.32 14.44 -4.38
N ALA A 167 2.37 14.71 -5.28
CA ALA A 167 1.25 13.81 -5.52
C ALA A 167 1.72 12.42 -5.99
N ALA A 168 2.70 12.36 -6.89
CA ALA A 168 3.30 11.10 -7.33
C ALA A 168 3.95 10.33 -6.17
N ILE A 169 4.70 11.02 -5.30
CA ILE A 169 5.29 10.43 -4.09
C ILE A 169 4.21 9.83 -3.19
N SER A 170 3.12 10.56 -2.94
CA SER A 170 2.01 10.07 -2.10
C SER A 170 1.33 8.83 -2.70
N LEU A 171 1.18 8.77 -4.03
CA LEU A 171 0.65 7.58 -4.71
C LEU A 171 1.59 6.38 -4.61
N VAL A 172 2.91 6.60 -4.70
CA VAL A 172 3.91 5.54 -4.50
C VAL A 172 3.87 5.03 -3.06
N ILE A 173 3.80 5.92 -2.07
CA ILE A 173 3.65 5.53 -0.66
C ILE A 173 2.35 4.75 -0.45
N ALA A 174 1.24 5.17 -1.07
CA ALA A 174 -0.04 4.46 -0.97
C ALA A 174 0.02 3.06 -1.62
N TRP A 175 0.68 2.94 -2.77
CA TRP A 175 0.89 1.64 -3.42
C TRP A 175 1.71 0.70 -2.54
N LEU A 176 2.77 1.22 -1.90
CA LEU A 176 3.55 0.47 -0.91
C LEU A 176 2.72 0.16 0.35
N ALA A 177 1.90 1.07 0.86
CA ALA A 177 1.06 0.76 2.02
C ALA A 177 0.01 -0.32 1.70
N CYS A 178 -0.47 -0.39 0.47
CA CYS A 178 -1.55 -1.27 0.04
C CYS A 178 -1.27 -2.75 0.31
N HIS A 179 -0.05 -3.23 0.05
CA HIS A 179 0.29 -4.64 0.26
C HIS A 179 0.29 -5.05 1.75
N GLU A 180 0.73 -4.18 2.66
CA GLU A 180 0.65 -4.45 4.10
C GLU A 180 -0.80 -4.41 4.61
N VAL A 181 -1.61 -3.48 4.08
CA VAL A 181 -3.03 -3.30 4.44
C VAL A 181 -3.87 -4.49 3.99
N LEU A 182 -3.67 -4.99 2.77
CA LEU A 182 -4.36 -6.17 2.25
C LEU A 182 -4.07 -7.42 3.08
N ALA A 183 -2.80 -7.62 3.47
CA ALA A 183 -2.42 -8.74 4.34
C ALA A 183 -3.09 -8.65 5.74
N ALA A 184 -3.15 -7.44 6.31
CA ALA A 184 -3.85 -7.22 7.59
C ALA A 184 -5.37 -7.43 7.47
N TRP A 185 -5.97 -7.04 6.35
CA TRP A 185 -7.40 -7.22 6.06
C TRP A 185 -7.76 -8.70 5.98
N HIS A 186 -7.04 -9.50 5.18
CA HIS A 186 -7.28 -10.93 5.03
C HIS A 186 -7.29 -11.65 6.38
N ARG A 187 -6.31 -11.33 7.24
CA ARG A 187 -6.22 -11.93 8.58
C ARG A 187 -7.40 -11.59 9.48
N LEU A 188 -7.94 -10.38 9.40
CA LEU A 188 -9.13 -9.98 10.17
C LEU A 188 -10.40 -10.62 9.62
N TYR A 189 -10.49 -10.76 8.30
CA TYR A 189 -11.59 -11.44 7.63
C TYR A 189 -11.66 -12.93 8.03
N GLU A 190 -10.53 -13.64 8.02
CA GLU A 190 -10.46 -15.05 8.47
C GLU A 190 -10.84 -15.21 9.94
N LYS A 191 -10.35 -14.33 10.83
CA LYS A 191 -10.75 -14.32 12.25
C LYS A 191 -12.25 -14.07 12.46
N ARG A 192 -12.90 -13.32 11.57
CA ARG A 192 -14.34 -13.09 11.64
C ARG A 192 -15.13 -14.30 11.16
N LYS A 193 -14.61 -15.05 10.18
CA LYS A 193 -15.27 -16.26 9.64
C LYS A 193 -15.19 -17.48 10.57
N THR A 194 -14.22 -17.50 11.49
CA THR A 194 -14.02 -18.57 12.48
C THR A 194 -14.73 -18.34 13.81
N LYS A 195 -15.40 -17.20 13.98
CA LYS A 195 -16.32 -16.92 15.09
C LYS A 195 -17.75 -17.14 14.63
#